data_AF-A0A0D5A313-F1
#
_entry.id   AF-A0A0D5A313-F1
#
_cell.length_a   1.000
_cell.length_b   1.000
_cell.length_c   1.000
_cell.angle_alpha   90.00
_cell.angle_beta   90.00
_cell.angle_gamma   90.00
#
_symmetry.space_group_name_H-M   'P 1'
#
loop_
_entity.id
_entity.type
_entity.pdbx_description
1 polymer ?
#
loop_
_entity_poly.entity_id
_entity_poly.type
_entity_poly.pdbx_seq_one_letter_code
_entity_poly.pdbx_strand_id
1 'polypeptide(L)'
;MHNRDAVFLEDLCPKLRNRRWRKSLHEFTGNSCIYCGKTSESIDHVSPRSRGGLSITENCVPACLSCNGSKTDNDAFEWYRKQRFYDPRRSMAIRAWTEGDIRLALRLLKWAQPKTIESLKNSKSKLNVDYSWQAA
;
A
#
# COMPACT_ATOMS: atom_id res chain seq x y z
N MET A 1 8.95 -16.86 30.41
CA MET A 1 8.00 -16.23 29.48
C MET A 1 8.77 -15.88 28.22
N HIS A 2 8.50 -16.56 27.10
CA HIS A 2 9.19 -16.27 25.85
C HIS A 2 8.82 -14.86 25.38
N ASN A 3 9.78 -14.13 24.82
CA ASN A 3 9.60 -12.77 24.26
C ASN A 3 8.49 -12.67 23.19
N ARG A 4 7.95 -13.82 22.74
CA ARG A 4 6.82 -13.92 21.80
C ARG A 4 5.45 -13.74 22.45
N ASP A 5 5.34 -13.94 23.77
CA ASP A 5 4.09 -13.81 24.53
C ASP A 5 4.03 -12.49 25.33
N ALA A 6 5.03 -11.63 25.16
CA ALA A 6 5.09 -10.34 25.83
C ALA A 6 4.03 -9.41 25.21
N VAL A 7 2.94 -9.20 25.94
CA VAL A 7 2.06 -8.06 25.70
C VAL A 7 2.75 -6.83 26.28
N PHE A 8 3.26 -5.95 25.43
CA PHE A 8 3.83 -4.70 25.89
C PHE A 8 2.72 -3.83 26.49
N LEU A 9 2.94 -3.28 27.69
CA LEU A 9 2.00 -2.36 28.36
C LEU A 9 1.55 -1.20 27.45
N GLU A 10 2.42 -0.80 26.53
CA GLU A 10 2.16 0.23 25.51
C GLU A 10 1.10 -0.18 24.49
N ASP A 11 0.99 -1.48 24.17
CA ASP A 11 -0.02 -2.02 23.26
C ASP A 11 -1.39 -2.12 23.92
N LEU A 12 -1.48 -2.06 25.25
CA LEU A 12 -2.74 -1.95 25.97
C LEU A 12 -3.37 -0.55 25.83
N CYS A 13 -2.59 0.47 25.47
CA CYS A 13 -3.12 1.82 25.21
C CYS A 13 -3.77 1.89 23.82
N PRO A 14 -5.11 2.05 23.72
CA PRO A 14 -5.79 2.01 22.41
C PRO A 14 -5.34 3.11 21.45
N LYS A 15 -4.98 4.29 21.98
CA LYS A 15 -4.49 5.42 21.17
C LYS A 15 -3.14 5.11 20.52
N LEU A 16 -2.20 4.57 21.28
CA LEU A 16 -0.87 4.19 20.77
C LEU A 16 -0.98 3.03 19.78
N ARG A 17 -1.80 2.02 20.10
CA ARG A 17 -2.12 0.91 19.18
C ARG A 17 -2.66 1.40 17.84
N ASN A 18 -3.67 2.27 17.85
CA ASN A 18 -4.25 2.83 16.62
C ASN A 18 -3.23 3.67 15.84
N ARG A 19 -2.38 4.44 16.52
CA ARG A 19 -1.31 5.20 15.87
C ARG A 19 -0.30 4.28 15.19
N ARG A 20 0.16 3.23 15.88
CA ARG A 20 1.10 2.22 15.34
C ARG A 20 0.49 1.49 14.14
N TRP A 21 -0.77 1.05 14.25
CA TRP A 21 -1.49 0.40 13.17
C TRP A 21 -1.65 1.30 11.93
N ARG A 22 -2.05 2.56 12.10
CA ARG A 22 -2.11 3.52 10.98
C ARG A 22 -0.75 3.71 10.32
N LYS A 23 0.32 3.80 11.12
CA LYS A 23 1.68 3.91 10.61
C LYS A 23 2.08 2.67 9.78
N SER A 24 1.77 1.47 10.25
CA SER A 24 2.12 0.24 9.53
C SER A 24 1.44 0.13 8.17
N LEU A 25 0.22 0.66 8.01
CA LEU A 25 -0.47 0.68 6.71
C LEU A 25 0.31 1.48 5.65
N HIS A 26 0.89 2.62 6.04
CA HIS A 26 1.76 3.41 5.16
C HIS A 26 3.08 2.67 4.88
N GLU A 27 3.68 2.06 5.89
CA GLU A 27 4.94 1.34 5.75
C GLU A 27 4.82 0.14 4.79
N PHE A 28 3.69 -0.59 4.82
CA PHE A 28 3.45 -1.73 3.92
C PHE A 28 3.55 -1.36 2.43
N THR A 29 3.06 -0.18 2.04
CA THR A 29 3.09 0.27 0.64
C THR A 29 4.31 1.14 0.30
N GLY A 30 5.26 1.28 1.23
CA GLY A 30 6.40 2.18 1.06
C GLY A 30 5.99 3.65 1.00
N ASN A 31 5.02 4.06 1.82
CA ASN A 31 4.42 5.38 1.86
C ASN A 31 3.78 5.81 0.52
N SER A 32 3.26 4.85 -0.23
CA SER A 32 2.61 5.09 -1.53
C SER A 32 1.09 4.93 -1.43
N CYS A 33 0.38 5.87 -2.04
CA CYS A 33 -1.07 5.85 -2.22
C CYS A 33 -1.46 4.64 -3.07
N ILE A 34 -2.39 3.83 -2.56
CA ILE A 34 -2.84 2.61 -3.23
C ILE A 34 -3.49 2.91 -4.59
N TYR A 35 -4.19 4.06 -4.70
CA TYR A 35 -4.93 4.46 -5.90
C TYR A 35 -4.04 5.04 -6.99
N CYS A 36 -3.22 6.06 -6.68
CA CYS A 36 -2.50 6.82 -7.70
C CYS A 36 -0.97 6.66 -7.66
N GLY A 37 -0.42 6.03 -6.62
CA GLY A 37 1.02 5.80 -6.50
C GLY A 37 1.85 6.96 -5.93
N LYS A 38 1.28 8.16 -5.82
CA LYS A 38 1.90 9.30 -5.14
C LYS A 38 2.09 9.04 -3.64
N THR A 39 2.76 9.93 -2.91
CA THR A 39 2.94 9.82 -1.47
C THR A 39 1.61 9.68 -0.74
N SER A 40 1.50 8.72 0.19
CA SER A 40 0.35 8.57 1.06
C SER A 40 0.49 9.44 2.30
N GLU A 41 -0.59 10.12 2.67
CA GLU A 41 -0.63 11.09 3.78
C GLU A 41 -1.78 10.80 4.76
N SER A 42 -2.75 10.00 4.31
CA SER A 42 -3.96 9.66 5.04
C SER A 42 -4.28 8.18 4.89
N ILE A 43 -5.21 7.69 5.71
CA ILE A 43 -5.79 6.37 5.58
C ILE A 43 -7.23 6.56 5.11
N ASP A 44 -7.58 5.91 4.01
CA ASP A 44 -8.93 5.89 3.44
C ASP A 44 -9.61 4.55 3.75
N HIS A 45 -10.93 4.60 3.84
CA HIS A 45 -11.79 3.43 4.02
C HIS A 45 -12.34 3.03 2.65
N VAL A 46 -11.95 1.86 2.14
CA VAL A 46 -12.37 1.34 0.84
C VAL A 46 -13.90 1.31 0.76
N SER A 47 -14.54 0.70 1.75
CA SER A 47 -15.95 0.89 2.08
C SER A 47 -16.08 2.04 3.09
N PRO A 48 -16.78 3.14 2.76
CA PRO A 48 -16.87 4.32 3.63
C PRO A 48 -17.45 4.02 5.01
N ARG A 49 -16.99 4.75 6.04
CA ARG A 49 -17.54 4.63 7.40
C ARG A 49 -19.02 5.01 7.47
N SER A 50 -19.42 6.01 6.70
CA SER A 50 -20.83 6.44 6.55
C SER A 50 -21.76 5.33 6.06
N ARG A 51 -21.20 4.30 5.42
CA ARG A 51 -21.90 3.09 4.94
C ARG A 51 -21.57 1.83 5.75
N GLY A 52 -21.05 1.98 6.97
CA GLY A 52 -20.74 0.86 7.87
C GLY A 52 -19.35 0.26 7.71
N GLY A 53 -18.45 0.89 6.94
CA GLY A 53 -17.07 0.44 6.78
C GLY A 53 -16.29 0.39 8.09
N LEU A 54 -15.68 -0.75 8.39
CA LEU A 54 -14.89 -0.98 9.61
C LEU A 54 -13.48 -0.40 9.52
N SER A 55 -12.88 -0.04 10.65
CA SER A 55 -11.47 0.38 10.74
C SER A 55 -10.56 -0.84 10.98
N ILE A 56 -10.51 -1.72 9.98
CA ILE A 56 -9.68 -2.94 9.95
C ILE A 56 -8.71 -2.87 8.79
N THR A 57 -7.64 -3.66 8.83
CA THR A 57 -6.58 -3.63 7.81
C THR A 57 -7.14 -3.86 6.41
N GLU A 58 -8.09 -4.78 6.25
CA GLU A 58 -8.71 -5.16 4.98
C GLU A 58 -9.52 -4.00 4.35
N ASN A 59 -10.06 -3.09 5.17
CA ASN A 59 -10.85 -1.97 4.69
C ASN A 59 -10.08 -0.64 4.70
N CYS A 60 -8.94 -0.56 5.38
CA CYS A 60 -8.17 0.67 5.52
C CYS A 60 -6.90 0.63 4.68
N VAL A 61 -6.79 1.57 3.75
CA VAL A 61 -5.69 1.64 2.78
C VAL A 61 -4.96 2.99 2.86
N PRO A 62 -3.64 3.02 2.60
CA PRO A 62 -2.90 4.28 2.52
C PRO A 62 -3.29 5.06 1.25
N ALA A 63 -3.63 6.34 1.43
CA ALA A 63 -4.08 7.24 0.36
C ALA A 63 -3.47 8.65 0.49
N CYS A 64 -3.26 9.34 -0.63
CA CYS A 64 -2.94 10.76 -0.60
C CYS A 64 -4.20 11.60 -0.30
N LEU A 65 -4.02 12.84 0.17
CA LEU A 65 -5.15 13.70 0.52
C LEU A 65 -6.08 13.98 -0.68
N SER A 66 -5.52 14.12 -1.88
CA SER A 66 -6.29 14.36 -3.10
C SER A 66 -7.20 13.18 -3.48
N CYS A 67 -6.70 11.94 -3.41
CA CYS A 67 -7.52 10.76 -3.73
C CYS A 67 -8.59 10.53 -2.67
N ASN A 68 -8.21 10.58 -1.39
CA ASN A 68 -9.14 10.40 -0.28
C ASN A 68 -10.26 11.46 -0.31
N GLY A 69 -9.88 12.73 -0.48
CA GLY A 69 -10.82 13.84 -0.58
C GLY A 69 -11.69 13.83 -1.84
N SER A 70 -11.23 13.25 -2.95
CA SER A 70 -12.07 13.08 -4.16
C SER A 70 -13.03 11.90 -4.05
N LYS A 71 -12.60 10.81 -3.39
CA LYS A 71 -13.44 9.63 -3.17
C LYS A 71 -14.57 9.93 -2.19
N THR A 72 -14.29 10.64 -1.10
CA THR A 72 -15.25 10.91 -0.03
C THR A 72 -15.99 9.63 0.42
N ASP A 73 -17.32 9.66 0.39
CA ASP A 73 -18.21 8.56 0.76
C ASP A 73 -18.64 7.69 -0.44
N ASN A 74 -17.95 7.80 -1.59
CA ASN A 74 -18.17 6.92 -2.71
C ASN A 74 -17.55 5.53 -2.47
N ASP A 75 -18.11 4.52 -3.12
CA ASP A 75 -17.48 3.21 -3.23
C ASP A 75 -16.12 3.34 -3.93
N ALA A 76 -15.07 2.77 -3.34
CA ALA A 76 -13.71 2.91 -3.86
C ALA A 76 -13.55 2.37 -5.28
N PHE A 77 -14.16 1.23 -5.61
CA PHE A 77 -13.99 0.62 -6.92
C PHE A 77 -14.75 1.40 -8.00
N GLU A 78 -15.97 1.82 -7.69
CA GLU A 78 -16.75 2.66 -8.60
C GLU A 78 -16.06 4.01 -8.85
N TRP A 79 -15.61 4.68 -7.79
CA TRP A 79 -14.88 5.93 -7.89
C TRP A 79 -13.56 5.77 -8.65
N TYR A 80 -12.79 4.72 -8.36
CA TYR A 80 -11.46 4.52 -8.94
C TYR A 80 -11.52 4.30 -10.45
N ARG A 81 -12.51 3.54 -10.95
CA ARG A 81 -12.72 3.32 -12.40
C ARG A 81 -12.96 4.62 -13.18
N LYS A 82 -13.46 5.67 -12.53
CA LYS A 82 -13.73 6.98 -13.16
C LYS A 82 -12.50 7.89 -13.20
N GLN A 83 -11.39 7.51 -12.56
CA GLN A 83 -10.20 8.35 -12.46
C GLN A 83 -9.32 8.29 -13.73
N ARG A 84 -8.72 9.43 -14.10
CA ARG A 84 -7.78 9.50 -15.24
C ARG A 84 -6.53 8.65 -15.06
N PHE A 85 -6.17 8.33 -13.82
CA PHE A 85 -5.03 7.51 -13.44
C PHE A 85 -5.43 6.08 -13.07
N TYR A 86 -6.61 5.63 -13.50
CA TYR A 86 -7.05 4.25 -13.29
C TYR A 86 -6.03 3.25 -13.87
N ASP A 87 -5.65 2.27 -13.05
CA ASP A 87 -4.81 1.15 -13.46
C ASP A 87 -5.49 -0.16 -13.01
N PRO A 88 -5.81 -1.08 -13.93
CA PRO A 88 -6.44 -2.34 -13.58
C PRO A 88 -5.60 -3.16 -12.59
N ARG A 89 -4.26 -3.06 -12.63
CA ARG A 89 -3.37 -3.77 -11.69
C ARG A 89 -3.52 -3.26 -10.27
N ARG A 90 -3.70 -1.95 -10.10
CA ARG A 90 -4.01 -1.34 -8.79
C ARG A 90 -5.40 -1.70 -8.32
N SER A 91 -6.38 -1.75 -9.24
CA SER A 91 -7.72 -2.23 -8.92
C SER A 91 -7.69 -3.67 -8.39
N MET A 92 -6.89 -4.55 -8.99
CA MET A 92 -6.66 -5.91 -8.50
C MET A 92 -5.94 -5.92 -7.15
N ALA A 93 -4.97 -5.03 -6.95
CA ALA A 93 -4.28 -4.92 -5.66
C ALA A 93 -5.22 -4.50 -4.53
N ILE A 94 -6.11 -3.53 -4.77
CA ILE A 94 -7.13 -3.10 -3.81
C ILE A 94 -8.07 -4.27 -3.49
N ARG A 95 -8.47 -5.06 -4.49
CA ARG A 95 -9.31 -6.25 -4.28
C ARG A 95 -8.61 -7.30 -3.41
N ALA A 96 -7.37 -7.64 -3.74
CA ALA A 96 -6.58 -8.58 -2.95
C ALA A 96 -6.40 -8.08 -1.50
N TRP A 97 -6.21 -6.77 -1.31
CA TRP A 97 -6.12 -6.15 0.01
C TRP A 97 -7.42 -6.31 0.80
N THR A 98 -8.57 -6.05 0.17
CA THR A 98 -9.89 -6.22 0.80
C THR A 98 -10.27 -7.66 1.11
N GLU A 99 -9.70 -8.62 0.36
CA GLU A 99 -9.88 -10.05 0.60
C GLU A 99 -8.91 -10.60 1.66
N GLY A 100 -8.00 -9.77 2.19
CA GLY A 100 -7.03 -10.15 3.22
C GLY A 100 -5.72 -10.74 2.67
N ASP A 101 -5.56 -10.88 1.35
CA ASP A 101 -4.30 -11.30 0.74
C ASP A 101 -3.35 -10.10 0.54
N ILE A 102 -2.84 -9.60 1.66
CA ILE A 102 -1.93 -8.45 1.70
C ILE A 102 -0.65 -8.74 0.89
N ARG A 103 -0.15 -9.99 0.88
CA ARG A 103 1.06 -10.35 0.13
C ARG A 103 0.86 -10.19 -1.37
N LEU A 104 -0.27 -10.67 -1.89
CA LEU A 104 -0.63 -10.49 -3.29
C LEU A 104 -0.84 -9.02 -3.63
N ALA A 105 -1.56 -8.28 -2.77
CA ALA A 105 -1.78 -6.84 -2.96
C ALA A 105 -0.47 -6.07 -3.11
N LEU A 106 0.50 -6.30 -2.22
CA LEU A 106 1.82 -5.66 -2.28
C LEU A 106 2.62 -6.03 -3.53
N ARG A 107 2.52 -7.28 -4.00
CA ARG A 107 3.18 -7.72 -5.23
C ARG A 107 2.60 -7.02 -6.46
N LEU A 108 1.27 -6.90 -6.54
CA LEU A 108 0.57 -6.20 -7.62
C LEU A 108 0.91 -4.70 -7.63
N LEU A 109 0.98 -4.06 -6.45
CA LEU A 109 1.38 -2.65 -6.34
C LEU A 109 2.81 -2.43 -6.86
N LYS A 110 3.76 -3.31 -6.53
CA LYS A 110 5.14 -3.22 -7.04
C LYS A 110 5.21 -3.28 -8.57
N TRP A 111 4.33 -4.04 -9.21
CA TRP A 111 4.24 -4.13 -10.67
C TRP A 111 3.53 -2.94 -11.31
N ALA A 112 2.62 -2.30 -10.59
CA ALA A 112 1.91 -1.11 -11.07
C ALA A 112 2.74 0.18 -10.96
N GLN A 113 3.83 0.19 -10.17
CA GLN A 113 4.74 1.33 -10.12
C GLN A 113 5.60 1.36 -11.39
N PRO A 114 5.60 2.47 -12.16
CA PRO A 114 6.52 2.61 -13.28
C PRO A 114 7.95 2.66 -12.72
N LYS A 115 8.83 1.80 -13.24
CA LYS A 115 10.27 1.89 -12.94
C LYS A 115 10.74 3.27 -13.42
N THR A 116 11.23 4.10 -12.51
CA THR A 116 11.94 5.33 -12.90
C THR A 116 13.14 4.95 -13.77
N ILE A 117 13.45 5.80 -14.75
CA ILE A 117 14.59 5.62 -15.66
C ILE A 117 15.90 5.38 -14.89
N GLU A 118 16.05 6.00 -13.71
CA GLU A 118 17.13 5.75 -12.73
C GLU A 118 17.23 4.26 -12.30
N SER A 119 16.10 3.64 -11.95
CA SER A 119 16.07 2.23 -11.50
C SER A 119 16.33 1.23 -12.64
N LEU A 120 15.99 1.62 -13.88
CA LEU A 120 16.31 0.87 -15.09
C LEU A 120 17.81 0.95 -15.42
N LYS A 121 18.44 2.11 -15.21
CA LYS A 121 19.89 2.29 -15.36
C LYS A 121 20.67 1.48 -14.31
N ASN A 122 20.26 1.51 -13.05
CA ASN A 122 20.90 0.75 -11.97
C ASN A 122 20.71 -0.78 -12.05
N SER A 123 19.66 -1.26 -12.73
CA SER A 123 19.49 -2.70 -12.99
C SER A 123 20.30 -3.19 -14.19
N LYS A 124 20.50 -2.36 -15.22
CA LYS A 124 21.41 -2.64 -16.34
C LYS A 124 22.89 -2.64 -15.92
N SER A 125 23.30 -1.73 -15.03
CA SER A 125 24.67 -1.70 -14.52
C SER A 125 25.02 -2.96 -13.70
N LYS A 126 24.07 -3.48 -12.91
CA LYS A 126 24.25 -4.73 -12.16
C LYS A 126 24.41 -5.97 -13.05
N LEU A 127 23.66 -6.08 -14.14
CA LEU A 127 23.77 -7.20 -15.09
C LEU A 127 25.08 -7.18 -15.89
N ASN A 128 25.65 -6.00 -16.17
CA ASN A 128 26.92 -5.88 -16.92
C ASN A 128 28.16 -6.16 -16.07
N VAL A 129 28.08 -6.08 -14.73
CA VAL A 129 29.22 -6.38 -13.84
C VAL A 129 29.38 -7.89 -13.63
N ASP A 130 28.30 -8.66 -13.73
CA ASP A 130 28.32 -10.11 -13.51
C ASP A 130 28.79 -10.94 -14.72
N TYR A 131 29.02 -10.33 -15.89
CA TYR A 131 29.54 -10.99 -17.11
C TYR A 131 31.01 -10.62 -17.41
N SER A 132 31.80 -10.37 -16.37
CA SER A 132 33.21 -9.97 -16.44
C SER A 132 34.14 -10.98 -15.75
N TRP A 133 33.99 -12.28 -16.03
CA TRP A 133 34.94 -13.36 -15.66
C TRP A 133 34.69 -14.54 -16.62
N GLN A 134 35.63 -15.17 -17.33
CA GLN A 134 37.09 -15.13 -17.40
C GLN A 134 37.51 -15.35 -18.87
N ALA A 135 38.42 -14.51 -19.38
CA ALA A 135 39.30 -14.87 -20.49
C ALA A 135 40.73 -14.72 -19.97
N ALA A 136 41.31 -15.84 -19.54
CA ALA A 136 42.73 -16.02 -19.28
C ALA A 136 43.06 -17.50 -19.53
#